data_AF-D2T2K1-F1
#
_entry.id   AF-D2T2K1-F1
#
_cell.length_a   1.000
_cell.length_b   1.000
_cell.length_c   1.000
_cell.angle_alpha   90.00
_cell.angle_beta   90.00
_cell.angle_gamma   90.00
#
_symmetry.space_group_name_H-M   'P 1'
#
loop_
_entity.id
_entity.type
_entity.pdbx_description
1 polymer ?
#
loop_
_entity_poly.entity_id
_entity_poly.type
_entity_poly.pdbx_seq_one_letter_code
_entity_poly.pdbx_strand_id
1 'polypeptide(L)'
;ISCAKVYSTLMPCLQYVQQGGSPARGCCTGIQNLLAEANNSPDRRTICGCLKNVANGASGGPYITRAAALPSKCNVALPYKISPSVDCNSIH
;
A
#
# COMPACT_ATOMS: atom_id res chain seq x y z
N ILE A 1 1.93 6.53 -12.88
CA ILE A 1 2.66 5.96 -11.71
C ILE A 1 3.30 4.62 -12.08
N SER A 2 4.45 4.24 -11.50
CA SER A 2 5.11 2.94 -11.75
C SER A 2 5.30 2.12 -10.46
N CYS A 3 5.43 0.79 -10.56
CA CYS A 3 5.67 -0.03 -9.37
C CYS A 3 6.99 0.28 -8.68
N ALA A 4 8.04 0.66 -9.42
CA ALA A 4 9.31 1.08 -8.82
C ALA A 4 9.12 2.30 -7.90
N LYS A 5 8.30 3.29 -8.32
CA LYS A 5 7.93 4.45 -7.50
C LYS A 5 7.08 4.05 -6.29
N VAL A 6 6.13 3.13 -6.45
CA VAL A 6 5.32 2.61 -5.34
C VAL A 6 6.22 1.95 -4.29
N TYR A 7 7.11 1.06 -4.72
CA TYR A 7 7.98 0.32 -3.81
C TYR A 7 8.95 1.23 -3.07
N SER A 8 9.61 2.16 -3.75
CA SER A 8 10.52 3.11 -3.10
C SER A 8 9.80 4.01 -2.09
N THR A 9 8.57 4.42 -2.39
CA THR A 9 7.73 5.21 -1.48
C THR A 9 7.33 4.43 -0.22
N LEU A 10 7.16 3.11 -0.34
CA LEU A 10 6.74 2.23 0.77
C LEU A 10 7.91 1.63 1.56
N MET A 11 9.16 1.81 1.12
CA MET A 11 10.34 1.32 1.86
C MET A 11 10.34 1.73 3.35
N PRO A 12 9.98 2.98 3.74
CA PRO A 12 9.91 3.36 5.15
C PRO A 12 8.85 2.59 5.96
N CYS A 13 7.89 1.92 5.31
CA CYS A 13 6.87 1.10 5.95
C CYS A 13 7.35 -0.30 6.32
N LEU A 14 8.49 -0.75 5.76
CA LEU A 14 8.94 -2.13 5.84
C LEU A 14 9.13 -2.61 7.29
N GLN A 15 9.73 -1.78 8.15
CA GLN A 15 9.91 -2.09 9.58
C GLN A 15 8.57 -2.39 10.27
N TYR A 16 7.55 -1.56 10.03
CA TYR A 16 6.22 -1.76 10.60
C TYR A 16 5.57 -3.04 10.06
N VAL A 17 5.67 -3.30 8.75
CA VAL A 17 5.13 -4.53 8.16
C VAL A 17 5.79 -5.77 8.77
N GLN A 18 7.12 -5.77 8.91
CA GLN A 18 7.90 -6.90 9.41
C GLN A 18 7.79 -7.13 10.92
N GLN A 19 7.78 -6.06 11.71
CA GLN A 19 7.93 -6.15 13.18
C GLN A 19 6.71 -5.62 13.95
N GLY A 20 5.85 -4.82 13.33
CA GLY A 20 4.71 -4.16 13.97
C GLY A 20 5.09 -2.82 14.60
N GLY A 21 4.35 -2.41 15.64
CA GLY A 21 4.57 -1.12 16.32
C GLY A 21 3.87 0.05 15.63
N SER A 22 4.57 1.17 15.51
CA SER A 22 4.08 2.40 14.88
C SER A 22 4.74 2.62 13.51
N PRO A 23 3.99 2.99 12.46
CA PRO A 23 4.57 3.34 11.17
C PRO A 23 5.53 4.52 11.31
N ALA A 24 6.65 4.48 10.59
CA ALA A 24 7.54 5.63 10.50
C ALA A 24 6.81 6.84 9.88
N ARG A 25 7.16 8.07 10.27
CA ARG A 25 6.55 9.28 9.69
C ARG A 25 6.64 9.29 8.17
N GLY A 26 7.82 8.93 7.64
CA GLY A 26 8.06 8.83 6.20
C GLY A 26 7.19 7.79 5.49
N CYS A 27 6.73 6.74 6.19
CA CYS A 27 5.81 5.76 5.63
C CYS A 27 4.45 6.41 5.36
N CYS A 28 3.89 7.10 6.35
CA CYS A 28 2.58 7.74 6.20
C CYS A 28 2.61 8.90 5.20
N THR A 29 3.64 9.75 5.24
CA THR A 29 3.82 10.81 4.25
C THR A 29 3.95 10.24 2.83
N GLY A 30 4.69 9.14 2.67
CA GLY A 30 4.81 8.44 1.38
C GLY A 30 3.46 7.94 0.86
N ILE A 31 2.67 7.26 1.71
CA ILE A 31 1.33 6.76 1.34
C ILE A 31 0.41 7.92 0.94
N GLN A 32 0.40 9.00 1.72
CA GLN A 32 -0.41 10.19 1.44
C GLN A 32 -0.05 10.81 0.08
N ASN A 33 1.24 11.02 -0.18
CA ASN A 33 1.70 11.59 -1.44
C ASN A 33 1.38 10.68 -2.63
N LEU A 34 1.62 9.37 -2.51
CA LEU A 34 1.33 8.41 -3.57
C LEU A 34 -0.15 8.41 -3.96
N LEU A 35 -1.04 8.55 -2.97
CA LEU A 35 -2.48 8.57 -3.20
C LEU A 35 -2.97 9.94 -3.69
N ALA A 36 -2.33 11.03 -3.30
CA ALA A 36 -2.58 12.36 -3.86
C ALA A 36 -2.16 12.44 -5.34
N GLU A 37 -1.08 11.77 -5.74
CA GLU A 37 -0.65 11.66 -7.14
C GLU A 37 -1.63 10.81 -7.99
N ALA A 38 -2.34 9.86 -7.38
CA ALA A 38 -3.24 8.92 -8.05
C ALA A 38 -4.66 9.48 -8.30
N ASN A 39 -4.72 10.63 -8.97
CA ASN A 39 -5.97 11.35 -9.23
C ASN A 39 -6.84 10.75 -10.35
N ASN A 40 -6.36 9.72 -11.06
CA ASN A 40 -7.04 9.07 -12.17
C ASN A 40 -7.11 7.54 -12.00
N SER A 41 -8.07 6.88 -12.67
CA SER A 41 -8.26 5.43 -12.57
C SER A 41 -7.01 4.63 -12.98
N PRO A 42 -6.33 4.93 -14.11
CA PRO A 42 -5.11 4.19 -14.50
C PRO A 42 -4.03 4.15 -13.41
N ASP A 43 -3.78 5.26 -12.75
CA ASP A 43 -2.80 5.34 -11.67
C ASP A 43 -3.25 4.56 -10.43
N ARG A 44 -4.53 4.67 -10.05
CA ARG A 44 -5.10 3.90 -8.93
C ARG A 44 -5.02 2.39 -9.18
N ARG A 45 -5.32 1.94 -10.40
CA ARG A 45 -5.19 0.54 -10.83
C ARG A 45 -3.75 0.06 -10.79
N THR A 46 -2.82 0.91 -11.24
CA THR A 46 -1.39 0.61 -11.20
C THR A 46 -0.91 0.43 -9.77
N ILE A 47 -1.22 1.37 -8.87
CA ILE A 47 -0.87 1.26 -7.44
C ILE A 47 -1.45 -0.03 -6.86
N CYS A 48 -2.74 -0.32 -7.11
CA CYS A 48 -3.36 -1.55 -6.65
C CYS A 48 -2.60 -2.79 -7.13
N GLY A 49 -2.24 -2.86 -8.41
CA GLY A 49 -1.49 -3.98 -8.97
C GLY A 49 -0.12 -4.16 -8.30
N CYS A 50 0.60 -3.06 -8.06
CA CYS A 50 1.87 -3.10 -7.34
C CYS A 50 1.69 -3.58 -5.89
N LEU A 51 0.68 -3.08 -5.18
CA LEU A 51 0.37 -3.49 -3.81
C LEU A 51 -0.06 -4.97 -3.73
N LYS A 52 -0.80 -5.45 -4.73
CA LYS A 52 -1.19 -6.86 -4.87
C LYS A 52 0.04 -7.76 -5.00
N ASN A 53 1.02 -7.35 -5.80
CA ASN A 53 2.29 -8.10 -5.94
C ASN A 53 3.07 -8.16 -4.62
N VAL A 54 3.12 -7.06 -3.86
CA VAL A 54 3.73 -7.04 -2.53
C VAL A 54 2.99 -7.97 -1.58
N ALA A 55 1.64 -7.93 -1.59
CA ALA A 55 0.82 -8.81 -0.76
C ALA A 55 1.02 -10.29 -1.10
N ASN A 56 1.15 -10.64 -2.37
CA ASN A 56 1.46 -12.00 -2.82
C ASN A 56 2.84 -12.46 -2.32
N GLY A 57 3.86 -11.60 -2.39
CA GLY A 57 5.21 -11.90 -1.89
C GLY A 57 5.30 -12.01 -0.36
N ALA A 58 4.31 -11.46 0.36
CA ALA A 58 4.21 -11.52 1.81
C ALA A 58 3.25 -12.63 2.32
N SER A 59 2.87 -13.57 1.45
CA SER A 59 1.94 -14.65 1.76
C SER A 59 2.49 -15.57 2.86
N GLY A 60 1.67 -15.86 3.87
CA GLY A 60 1.99 -16.81 4.94
C GLY A 60 2.36 -16.23 6.32
N GLY A 61 2.26 -14.91 6.54
CA GLY A 61 2.58 -14.30 7.85
C GLY A 61 1.73 -13.08 8.24
N PRO A 62 1.99 -12.45 9.42
CA PRO A 62 1.24 -11.28 9.89
C PRO A 62 1.42 -10.03 9.01
N TYR A 63 2.33 -10.09 8.03
CA TYR A 63 2.71 -9.01 7.13
C TYR A 63 1.53 -8.42 6.37
N ILE A 64 0.67 -9.26 5.78
CA ILE A 64 -0.52 -8.79 5.03
C ILE A 64 -1.46 -8.03 5.96
N THR A 65 -1.70 -8.55 7.16
CA THR A 65 -2.59 -7.92 8.15
C THR A 65 -2.03 -6.55 8.59
N ARG A 66 -0.72 -6.47 8.83
CA ARG A 66 -0.05 -5.20 9.16
C ARG A 66 -0.09 -4.22 7.98
N ALA A 67 0.25 -4.66 6.77
CA ALA A 67 0.17 -3.83 5.57
C ALA A 67 -1.26 -3.28 5.37
N ALA A 68 -2.29 -4.10 5.56
CA ALA A 68 -3.69 -3.68 5.48
C ALA A 68 -4.10 -2.67 6.57
N ALA A 69 -3.38 -2.58 7.69
CA ALA A 69 -3.63 -1.62 8.76
C ALA A 69 -2.92 -0.26 8.55
N LEU A 70 -1.97 -0.17 7.61
CA LEU A 70 -1.26 1.08 7.30
C LEU A 70 -2.17 2.24 6.92
N PRO A 71 -3.18 2.09 6.03
CA PRO A 71 -4.05 3.20 5.64
C PRO A 71 -4.74 3.84 6.85
N SER A 72 -5.36 3.02 7.71
CA SER A 72 -5.98 3.51 8.94
C SER A 72 -4.98 4.16 9.90
N LYS A 73 -3.78 3.59 10.07
CA LYS A 73 -2.75 4.16 10.96
C LYS A 73 -2.14 5.45 10.43
N CYS A 74 -2.18 5.66 9.12
CA CYS A 74 -1.70 6.85 8.45
C CYS A 74 -2.80 7.88 8.16
N ASN A 75 -4.02 7.66 8.68
CA ASN A 75 -5.20 8.49 8.42
C ASN A 75 -5.46 8.70 6.92
N VAL A 76 -5.34 7.63 6.14
CA VAL A 76 -5.64 7.65 4.70
C VAL A 76 -6.80 6.71 4.38
N ALA A 77 -7.79 7.24 3.67
CA ALA A 77 -8.90 6.45 3.16
C ALA A 77 -8.49 5.79 1.84
N LEU A 78 -8.60 4.47 1.79
CA LEU A 78 -8.53 3.70 0.56
C LEU A 78 -9.91 3.08 0.29
N PRO A 79 -10.45 3.19 -0.94
CA PRO A 79 -11.75 2.60 -1.28
C PRO A 79 -11.68 1.08 -1.48
N TYR A 80 -10.53 0.45 -1.21
CA TYR A 80 -10.31 -0.99 -1.36
C TYR A 80 -9.39 -1.54 -0.27
N LYS A 81 -9.45 -2.86 -0.07
CA LYS A 81 -8.58 -3.57 0.88
C LYS A 81 -7.30 -4.01 0.21
N ILE A 82 -6.16 -3.82 0.88
CA ILE A 82 -4.88 -4.39 0.46
C ILE A 82 -4.94 -5.89 0.73
N SER A 83 -5.00 -6.69 -0.34
CA SER A 83 -5.06 -8.15 -0.25
C SER A 83 -4.51 -8.82 -1.52
N PRO A 84 -4.02 -10.06 -1.42
CA PRO A 84 -3.66 -10.89 -2.59
C PRO A 84 -4.80 -11.05 -3.60
N SER A 85 -6.04 -11.03 -3.12
CA SER A 85 -7.26 -11.28 -3.91
C SER A 85 -7.95 -10.00 -4.39
N VAL A 86 -7.37 -8.81 -4.18
CA VAL A 86 -7.99 -7.56 -4.63
C VAL A 86 -8.15 -7.58 -6.16
N ASP A 87 -9.32 -7.18 -6.64
CA ASP A 87 -9.55 -6.91 -8.06
C ASP A 87 -9.19 -5.46 -8.34
N CYS A 88 -8.05 -5.25 -9.01
CA CYS A 88 -7.62 -3.91 -9.35
C CYS A 88 -8.41 -3.32 -10.52
N ASN A 89 -9.10 -4.12 -11.34
CA ASN A 89 -9.82 -3.62 -12.50
C ASN A 89 -11.11 -2.89 -12.11
N SER A 90 -11.68 -3.22 -10.94
CA SER A 90 -12.88 -2.57 -10.39
C SER A 90 -12.60 -1.20 -9.77
N ILE A 91 -11.35 -0.74 -9.74
CA ILE A 91 -10.98 0.56 -9.19
C ILE A 91 -11.14 1.65 -10.25
N HIS A 92 -11.91 2.68 -9.91
CA HIS A 92 -12.21 3.84 -10.75
C HIS A 92 -11.58 5.10 -10.20
#